data_AF-A0A954MZV9-F1
#
_entry.id   AF-A0A954MZV9-F1
#
_cell.length_a   1.000
_cell.length_b   1.000
_cell.length_c   1.000
_cell.angle_alpha   90.00
_cell.angle_beta   90.00
_cell.angle_gamma   90.00
#
_symmetry.space_group_name_H-M   'P 1'
#
loop_
_entity.id
_entity.type
_entity.pdbx_description
1 polymer ?
#
loop_
_entity_poly.entity_id
_entity_poly.type
_entity_poly.pdbx_seq_one_letter_code
_entity_poly.pdbx_strand_id
1 'polypeptide(L)'
;LATTGEAAFASASSEAPPDFILMNVGIGRWSLTETLSNLRNDVRTANIPVVLFGPPAAEDVIENNLSDQVLDEKLAMADRIKALEGLHSRVRTSGGSMDKSRLKKLSDLIDRMIDKRQRFENMSPETILDYQARALQEKLAAAGINKGDEIIGKGRLIEEKRKLRKEYETDRKLDKQMEAGLRELMSDLVVKSVRAPGQLVRPEKQSGPIDFRKKFQQELADNSTLFYIEEPQSSEDFKEQIQPFQEKIRSAGMSAQERQRQARLAAITLAEVGTGKLSKVFPLEPEEASLLQASHNLEILYDVLTAMSVLPTPAVQNRLAEISVNEGIAVELRTKATEHLTSQVNQAGNRLLPEAVRRLTTLADTATDEKLQSALQALLGSLKPSGADLVK
;
A
#
# COMPACT_ATOMS: atom_id res chain seq x y z
N LEU A 1 31.41 -6.33 8.89
CA LEU A 1 30.47 -6.86 7.89
C LEU A 1 29.89 -8.16 8.45
N ALA A 2 28.57 -8.23 8.63
CA ALA A 2 27.90 -9.43 9.14
C ALA A 2 28.10 -10.61 8.19
N THR A 3 28.38 -11.80 8.74
CA THR A 3 28.75 -13.00 7.99
C THR A 3 27.56 -13.90 7.64
N THR A 4 26.36 -13.59 8.15
CA THR A 4 25.12 -14.32 7.87
C THR A 4 23.95 -13.36 7.66
N GLY A 5 22.92 -13.80 6.94
CA GLY A 5 21.72 -12.99 6.68
C GLY A 5 20.95 -12.60 7.94
N GLU A 6 20.96 -13.47 8.97
CA GLU A 6 20.34 -13.20 10.27
C GLU A 6 21.10 -12.15 11.07
N ALA A 7 22.43 -12.21 11.10
CA ALA A 7 23.26 -11.19 11.75
C ALA A 7 23.19 -9.84 11.01
N ALA A 8 23.08 -9.87 9.69
CA ALA A 8 22.85 -8.67 8.89
C ALA A 8 21.48 -8.04 9.17
N PHE A 9 20.43 -8.85 9.31
CA PHE A 9 19.09 -8.39 9.67
C PHE A 9 19.03 -7.81 11.09
N ALA A 10 19.64 -8.49 12.06
CA ALA A 10 19.69 -8.01 13.45
C ALA A 10 20.46 -6.67 13.57
N SER A 11 21.58 -6.52 12.85
CA SER A 11 22.33 -5.25 12.79
C SER A 11 21.53 -4.15 12.08
N ALA A 12 20.88 -4.47 10.96
CA ALA A 12 20.05 -3.51 10.23
C ALA A 12 18.80 -3.08 11.01
N SER A 13 18.29 -3.94 11.90
CA SER A 13 17.12 -3.64 12.74
C SER A 13 17.45 -2.80 13.98
N SER A 14 18.72 -2.76 14.40
CA SER A 14 19.20 -1.95 15.53
C SER A 14 19.82 -0.63 15.10
N GLU A 15 20.10 -0.46 13.82
CA GLU A 15 20.57 0.79 13.22
C GLU A 15 19.40 1.68 12.79
N ALA A 16 19.62 3.00 12.79
CA ALA A 16 18.66 3.97 12.28
C ALA A 16 18.22 3.60 10.84
N PRO A 17 16.97 3.90 10.44
CA PRO A 17 16.52 3.62 9.07
C PRO A 17 17.53 4.17 8.06
N PRO A 18 17.88 3.40 7.01
CA PRO A 18 18.94 3.80 6.10
C PRO A 18 18.59 5.12 5.42
N ASP A 19 19.57 6.01 5.28
CA ASP A 19 19.39 7.32 4.64
C ASP A 19 18.91 7.20 3.18
N PHE A 20 19.24 6.08 2.52
CA PHE A 20 18.78 5.71 1.19
C PHE A 20 18.96 4.20 0.92
N ILE A 21 18.29 3.69 -0.11
CA ILE A 21 18.38 2.33 -0.64
C ILE A 21 19.23 2.38 -1.92
N LEU A 22 20.31 1.60 -2.00
CA LEU A 22 21.11 1.47 -3.21
C LEU A 22 20.69 0.19 -3.97
N MET A 23 20.33 0.31 -5.25
CA MET A 23 19.79 -0.77 -6.07
C MET A 23 20.47 -0.85 -7.43
N ASN A 24 20.95 -2.03 -7.80
CA ASN A 24 21.50 -2.25 -9.13
C ASN A 24 20.37 -2.46 -10.15
N VAL A 25 20.39 -1.75 -11.28
CA VAL A 25 19.36 -1.93 -12.35
C VAL A 25 19.43 -3.30 -13.03
N GLY A 26 20.52 -4.04 -12.88
CA GLY A 26 20.73 -5.38 -13.44
C GLY A 26 20.25 -6.57 -12.58
N ILE A 27 19.53 -6.36 -11.47
CA ILE A 27 19.14 -7.46 -10.57
C ILE A 27 18.00 -8.29 -11.21
N GLY A 28 18.37 -9.38 -11.85
CA GLY A 28 17.53 -10.21 -12.73
C GLY A 28 16.56 -11.20 -12.06
N ARG A 29 15.74 -10.76 -11.09
CA ARG A 29 14.60 -11.59 -10.64
C ARG A 29 13.25 -10.92 -10.75
N TRP A 30 13.16 -9.62 -10.50
CA TRP A 30 11.95 -8.80 -10.68
C TRP A 30 12.27 -7.64 -11.61
N SER A 31 11.27 -7.14 -12.31
CA SER A 31 11.45 -5.90 -13.08
C SER A 31 11.78 -4.74 -12.12
N LEU A 32 12.54 -3.75 -12.61
CA LEU A 32 12.83 -2.53 -11.85
C LEU A 32 11.53 -1.88 -11.34
N THR A 33 10.51 -1.83 -12.18
CA THR A 33 9.20 -1.26 -11.87
C THR A 33 8.50 -2.02 -10.74
N GLU A 34 8.53 -3.36 -10.74
CA GLU A 34 7.96 -4.16 -9.66
C GLU A 34 8.72 -3.96 -8.35
N THR A 35 10.05 -3.92 -8.40
CA THR A 35 10.87 -3.70 -7.22
C THR A 35 10.62 -2.32 -6.62
N LEU A 36 10.58 -1.28 -7.45
CA LEU A 36 10.23 0.08 -7.02
C LEU A 36 8.81 0.14 -6.46
N SER A 37 7.83 -0.48 -7.13
CA SER A 37 6.45 -0.56 -6.64
C SER A 37 6.39 -1.21 -5.26
N ASN A 38 7.09 -2.32 -5.05
CA ASN A 38 7.14 -3.00 -3.76
C ASN A 38 7.79 -2.14 -2.67
N LEU A 39 8.88 -1.44 -2.98
CA LEU A 39 9.52 -0.51 -2.04
C LEU A 39 8.60 0.66 -1.67
N ARG A 40 7.78 1.13 -2.62
CA ARG A 40 6.80 2.22 -2.39
C ARG A 40 5.54 1.78 -1.65
N ASN A 41 5.17 0.51 -1.76
CA ASN A 41 4.00 -0.03 -1.07
C ASN A 41 4.29 -0.48 0.37
N ASP A 42 5.56 -0.70 0.74
CA ASP A 42 5.95 -1.01 2.12
C ASP A 42 6.16 0.27 2.93
N VAL A 43 5.38 0.44 4.01
CA VAL A 43 5.38 1.62 4.89
C VAL A 43 6.78 1.95 5.45
N ARG A 44 7.66 0.95 5.60
CA ARG A 44 9.00 1.12 6.14
C ARG A 44 9.98 1.68 5.12
N THR A 45 9.77 1.42 3.82
CA THR A 45 10.68 1.83 2.75
C THR A 45 10.08 2.87 1.80
N ALA A 46 8.78 3.15 1.89
CA ALA A 46 8.06 4.04 1.00
C ALA A 46 8.67 5.45 0.93
N ASN A 47 9.20 5.92 2.06
CA ASN A 47 9.79 7.25 2.22
C ASN A 47 11.32 7.24 2.18
N ILE A 48 11.95 6.07 2.01
CA ILE A 48 13.40 5.99 1.92
C ILE A 48 13.80 6.28 0.47
N PRO A 49 14.69 7.25 0.22
CA PRO A 49 15.18 7.54 -1.11
C PRO A 49 15.86 6.32 -1.75
N VAL A 50 15.69 6.12 -3.06
CA VAL A 50 16.26 4.99 -3.80
C VAL A 50 17.26 5.51 -4.84
N VAL A 51 18.48 4.99 -4.77
CA VAL A 51 19.59 5.25 -5.69
C VAL A 51 19.75 4.03 -6.58
N LEU A 52 19.51 4.22 -7.86
CA LEU A 52 19.72 3.22 -8.89
C LEU A 52 21.16 3.32 -9.41
N PHE A 53 21.85 2.20 -9.58
CA PHE A 53 23.18 2.15 -10.18
C PHE A 53 23.31 1.03 -11.21
N GLY A 54 24.11 1.24 -12.26
CA GLY A 54 24.40 0.19 -13.24
C GLY A 54 25.14 0.71 -14.46
N PRO A 55 25.52 -0.18 -15.40
CA PRO A 55 26.35 0.20 -16.53
C PRO A 55 25.64 1.23 -17.41
N PRO A 56 26.39 2.10 -18.12
CA PRO A 56 25.81 3.11 -19.01
C PRO A 56 24.98 2.51 -20.16
N ALA A 57 25.16 1.21 -20.44
CA ALA A 57 24.41 0.42 -21.41
C ALA A 57 23.27 -0.44 -20.80
N ALA A 58 23.04 -0.40 -19.48
CA ALA A 58 21.90 -1.08 -18.85
C ALA A 58 20.55 -0.55 -19.34
N GLU A 59 20.54 0.65 -19.95
CA GLU A 59 19.37 1.23 -20.61
C GLU A 59 18.80 0.31 -21.70
N ASP A 60 19.65 -0.42 -22.43
CA ASP A 60 19.25 -1.29 -23.55
C ASP A 60 18.69 -2.64 -23.08
N VAL A 61 19.10 -3.12 -21.89
CA VAL A 61 18.63 -4.40 -21.31
C VAL A 61 17.20 -4.26 -20.76
N ILE A 62 16.77 -3.05 -20.43
CA ILE A 62 15.44 -2.74 -19.88
C ILE A 62 14.36 -2.78 -20.98
N GLU A 63 14.71 -2.56 -22.25
CA GLU A 63 13.77 -2.56 -23.39
C GLU A 63 13.16 -3.94 -23.69
N ASN A 64 13.85 -5.03 -23.36
CA ASN A 64 13.39 -6.39 -23.68
C ASN A 64 12.23 -6.87 -22.78
N ASN A 65 12.04 -6.30 -21.59
CA ASN A 65 11.03 -6.76 -20.64
C ASN A 65 9.57 -6.32 -20.97
N LEU A 66 9.39 -5.33 -21.85
CA LEU A 66 8.05 -4.83 -22.21
C LEU A 66 7.31 -5.69 -23.25
N SER A 67 8.06 -6.42 -24.10
CA SER A 67 7.46 -7.33 -25.07
C SER A 67 6.84 -8.56 -24.40
N ASP A 68 7.43 -9.00 -23.29
CA ASP A 68 6.96 -10.15 -22.52
C ASP A 68 5.67 -9.86 -21.73
N GLN A 69 5.45 -8.60 -21.30
CA GLN A 69 4.23 -8.19 -20.59
C GLN A 69 2.95 -8.19 -21.45
N VAL A 70 3.08 -7.97 -22.77
CA VAL A 70 1.93 -7.98 -23.70
C VAL A 70 1.44 -9.41 -23.98
N LEU A 71 2.34 -10.39 -23.85
CA LEU A 71 2.07 -11.80 -24.09
C LEU A 71 1.68 -12.57 -22.81
N ASP A 72 1.70 -11.91 -21.65
CA ASP A 72 1.37 -12.56 -20.38
C ASP A 72 -0.14 -12.86 -20.28
N GLU A 73 -0.46 -14.16 -20.36
CA GLU A 73 -1.80 -14.73 -20.24
C GLU A 73 -2.49 -14.46 -18.89
N LYS A 74 -1.74 -13.97 -17.89
CA LYS A 74 -2.27 -13.65 -16.55
C LYS A 74 -2.68 -12.19 -16.36
N LEU A 75 -2.31 -11.28 -17.26
CA LEU A 75 -2.70 -9.88 -17.15
C LEU A 75 -4.22 -9.69 -17.32
N ALA A 76 -4.81 -8.81 -16.50
CA ALA A 76 -6.21 -8.44 -16.63
C ALA A 76 -6.48 -7.76 -17.97
N MET A 77 -7.67 -8.00 -18.54
CA MET A 77 -8.00 -7.57 -19.91
C MET A 77 -7.93 -6.04 -20.09
N ALA A 78 -8.20 -5.27 -19.04
CA ALA A 78 -8.08 -3.80 -19.04
C ALA A 78 -6.62 -3.33 -19.28
N ASP A 79 -5.65 -4.02 -18.69
CA ASP A 79 -4.23 -3.68 -18.82
C ASP A 79 -3.69 -4.10 -20.19
N ARG A 80 -4.17 -5.22 -20.74
CA ARG A 80 -3.89 -5.62 -22.13
C ARG A 80 -4.44 -4.62 -23.15
N ILE A 81 -5.66 -4.10 -22.93
CA ILE A 81 -6.25 -3.07 -23.79
C ILE A 81 -5.41 -1.79 -23.75
N LYS A 82 -4.95 -1.38 -22.57
CA LYS A 82 -4.06 -0.21 -22.42
C LYS A 82 -2.73 -0.40 -23.13
N ALA A 83 -2.16 -1.62 -23.08
CA ALA A 83 -0.96 -1.96 -23.84
C ALA A 83 -1.20 -1.94 -25.37
N LEU A 84 -2.35 -2.42 -25.83
CA LEU A 84 -2.75 -2.40 -27.24
C LEU A 84 -3.04 -0.98 -27.75
N GLU A 85 -3.63 -0.09 -26.94
CA GLU A 85 -3.78 1.34 -27.25
C GLU A 85 -2.42 2.03 -27.40
N GLY A 86 -1.47 1.67 -26.53
CA GLY A 86 -0.07 2.07 -26.63
C GLY A 86 0.63 1.56 -27.89
N LEU A 87 0.25 0.38 -28.40
CA LEU A 87 0.77 -0.18 -29.64
C LEU A 87 0.14 0.51 -30.88
N HIS A 88 -1.18 0.72 -30.85
CA HIS A 88 -1.95 1.35 -31.92
C HIS A 88 -1.52 2.79 -32.19
N SER A 89 -1.29 3.57 -31.12
CA SER A 89 -0.76 4.94 -31.23
C SER A 89 0.62 4.97 -31.89
N ARG A 90 1.53 4.05 -31.54
CA ARG A 90 2.88 3.91 -32.13
C ARG A 90 2.85 3.51 -33.60
N VAL A 91 1.93 2.62 -33.98
CA VAL A 91 1.74 2.16 -35.37
C VAL A 91 1.19 3.28 -36.27
N ARG A 92 0.40 4.20 -35.71
CA ARG A 92 -0.10 5.38 -36.43
C ARG A 92 0.98 6.45 -36.68
N THR A 93 1.99 6.51 -35.81
CA THR A 93 3.08 7.50 -35.87
C THR A 93 4.35 7.01 -36.56
N SER A 94 4.59 5.69 -36.60
CA SER A 94 5.70 5.09 -37.33
C SER A 94 5.28 4.83 -38.77
N GLY A 95 5.79 5.60 -39.72
CA GLY A 95 5.46 5.51 -41.15
C GLY A 95 5.93 4.22 -41.85
N GLY A 96 5.90 3.07 -41.18
CA GLY A 96 6.29 1.77 -41.72
C GLY A 96 5.23 1.14 -42.62
N SER A 97 5.66 0.38 -43.63
CA SER A 97 4.82 -0.28 -44.62
C SER A 97 4.08 -1.51 -44.06
N MET A 98 3.26 -1.31 -43.04
CA MET A 98 2.27 -2.32 -42.67
C MET A 98 1.14 -2.24 -43.70
N ASP A 99 0.75 -3.37 -44.29
CA ASP A 99 -0.34 -3.42 -45.28
C ASP A 99 -1.58 -2.71 -44.72
N LYS A 100 -2.07 -1.68 -45.44
CA LYS A 100 -3.21 -0.85 -45.02
C LYS A 100 -4.44 -1.69 -44.69
N SER A 101 -4.59 -2.86 -45.32
CA SER A 101 -5.69 -3.78 -45.02
C SER A 101 -5.59 -4.38 -43.60
N ARG A 102 -4.36 -4.64 -43.13
CA ARG A 102 -4.07 -5.21 -41.80
C ARG A 102 -4.19 -4.16 -40.71
N LEU A 103 -3.71 -2.95 -40.96
CA LEU A 103 -3.89 -1.81 -40.07
C LEU A 103 -5.37 -1.50 -39.86
N LYS A 104 -6.15 -1.53 -40.94
CA LYS A 104 -7.60 -1.35 -40.86
C LYS A 104 -8.26 -2.44 -40.02
N LYS A 105 -7.91 -3.71 -40.23
CA LYS A 105 -8.45 -4.82 -39.42
C LYS A 105 -8.10 -4.70 -37.94
N LEU A 106 -6.89 -4.27 -37.60
CA LEU A 106 -6.46 -4.07 -36.21
C LEU A 106 -7.19 -2.87 -35.57
N SER A 107 -7.30 -1.75 -36.29
CA SER A 107 -8.08 -0.57 -35.86
C SER A 107 -9.55 -0.93 -35.64
N ASP A 108 -10.20 -1.59 -36.61
CA ASP A 108 -11.60 -2.01 -36.51
C ASP A 108 -11.84 -2.99 -35.34
N LEU A 109 -10.82 -3.77 -34.96
CA LEU A 109 -10.87 -4.66 -33.79
C LEU A 109 -10.80 -3.84 -32.48
N ILE A 110 -9.87 -2.89 -32.41
CA ILE A 110 -9.68 -2.00 -31.25
C ILE A 110 -10.91 -1.13 -31.03
N ASP A 111 -11.46 -0.54 -32.09
CA ASP A 111 -12.65 0.32 -32.02
C ASP A 111 -13.87 -0.47 -31.50
N ARG A 112 -14.03 -1.74 -31.91
CA ARG A 112 -15.08 -2.63 -31.37
C ARG A 112 -14.89 -2.97 -29.90
N MET A 113 -13.65 -3.10 -29.43
CA MET A 113 -13.35 -3.35 -28.02
C MET A 113 -13.61 -2.10 -27.17
N ILE A 114 -13.27 -0.91 -27.66
CA ILE A 114 -13.49 0.36 -26.98
C ILE A 114 -14.99 0.67 -26.89
N ASP A 115 -15.76 0.51 -27.97
CA ASP A 115 -17.23 0.70 -27.95
C ASP A 115 -17.90 -0.27 -26.97
N LYS A 116 -17.46 -1.53 -26.95
CA LYS A 116 -17.96 -2.53 -25.98
C LYS A 116 -17.64 -2.11 -24.53
N ARG A 117 -16.42 -1.64 -24.26
CA ARG A 117 -15.98 -1.18 -22.92
C ARG A 117 -16.76 0.06 -22.46
N GLN A 118 -16.91 1.07 -23.31
CA GLN A 118 -17.62 2.32 -22.97
C GLN A 118 -19.10 2.09 -22.64
N ARG A 119 -19.72 1.07 -23.25
CA ARG A 119 -21.09 0.66 -22.92
C ARG A 119 -21.22 0.04 -21.53
N PHE A 120 -20.15 -0.55 -20.99
CA PHE A 120 -20.18 -1.21 -19.68
C PHE A 120 -19.55 -0.37 -18.55
N GLU A 121 -18.54 0.46 -18.84
CA GLU A 121 -17.82 1.24 -17.81
C GLU A 121 -18.64 2.40 -17.21
N ASN A 122 -19.63 2.93 -17.93
CA ASN A 122 -20.46 4.03 -17.44
C ASN A 122 -21.73 3.58 -16.71
N MET A 123 -21.94 2.27 -16.57
CA MET A 123 -23.11 1.73 -15.88
C MET A 123 -22.69 1.24 -14.50
N SER A 124 -23.30 1.75 -13.44
CA SER A 124 -23.11 1.16 -12.11
C SER A 124 -23.58 -0.31 -12.14
N PRO A 125 -23.04 -1.21 -11.30
CA PRO A 125 -23.51 -2.59 -11.23
C PRO A 125 -25.03 -2.71 -11.02
N GLU A 126 -25.60 -1.76 -10.27
CA GLU A 126 -27.04 -1.61 -10.07
C GLU A 126 -27.76 -1.13 -11.34
N THR A 127 -27.15 -0.22 -12.11
CA THR A 127 -27.67 0.24 -13.41
C THR A 127 -27.65 -0.87 -14.47
N ILE A 128 -26.66 -1.76 -14.44
CA ILE A 128 -26.60 -2.94 -15.31
C ILE A 128 -27.73 -3.91 -14.96
N LEU A 129 -27.96 -4.16 -13.67
CA LEU A 129 -29.05 -4.99 -13.18
C LEU A 129 -30.43 -4.36 -13.47
N ASP A 130 -30.57 -3.05 -13.31
CA ASP A 130 -31.80 -2.31 -13.62
C ASP A 130 -32.08 -2.25 -15.12
N TYR A 131 -31.05 -2.09 -15.95
CA TYR A 131 -31.17 -2.14 -17.40
C TYR A 131 -31.62 -3.54 -17.87
N GLN A 132 -31.04 -4.59 -17.29
CA GLN A 132 -31.46 -5.96 -17.54
C GLN A 132 -32.90 -6.21 -17.04
N ALA A 133 -33.28 -5.66 -15.89
CA ALA A 133 -34.61 -5.79 -15.33
C ALA A 133 -35.68 -5.02 -16.14
N ARG A 134 -35.36 -3.82 -16.64
CA ARG A 134 -36.24 -3.01 -17.50
C ARG A 134 -36.40 -3.62 -18.88
N ALA A 135 -35.31 -4.07 -19.51
CA ALA A 135 -35.37 -4.77 -20.78
C ALA A 135 -36.19 -6.07 -20.67
N LEU A 136 -36.13 -6.76 -19.54
CA LEU A 136 -36.98 -7.90 -19.24
C LEU A 136 -38.45 -7.48 -19.06
N GLN A 137 -38.73 -6.40 -18.32
CA GLN A 137 -40.09 -5.90 -18.11
C GLN A 137 -40.77 -5.39 -19.39
N GLU A 138 -40.06 -4.66 -20.25
CA GLU A 138 -40.59 -4.19 -21.53
C GLU A 138 -40.91 -5.35 -22.47
N LYS A 139 -40.07 -6.41 -22.47
CA LYS A 139 -40.32 -7.62 -23.25
C LYS A 139 -41.49 -8.45 -22.70
N LEU A 140 -41.64 -8.52 -21.39
CA LEU A 140 -42.78 -9.19 -20.74
C LEU A 140 -44.10 -8.43 -21.01
N ALA A 141 -44.06 -7.10 -21.00
CA ALA A 141 -45.20 -6.24 -21.34
C ALA A 141 -45.59 -6.35 -22.83
N ALA A 142 -44.60 -6.35 -23.74
CA ALA A 142 -44.84 -6.56 -25.17
C ALA A 142 -45.40 -7.96 -25.49
N ALA A 143 -45.14 -8.94 -24.62
CA ALA A 143 -45.70 -10.29 -24.71
C ALA A 143 -47.07 -10.45 -24.05
N GLY A 144 -47.68 -9.36 -23.54
CA GLY A 144 -49.01 -9.36 -22.93
C GLY A 144 -49.10 -10.01 -21.55
N ILE A 145 -47.97 -10.17 -20.85
CA ILE A 145 -47.90 -10.90 -19.57
C ILE A 145 -48.02 -9.90 -18.42
N ASN A 146 -49.17 -9.88 -17.74
CA ASN A 146 -49.36 -9.10 -16.51
C ASN A 146 -48.85 -9.87 -15.28
N LYS A 147 -48.47 -9.13 -14.22
CA LYS A 147 -47.86 -9.60 -12.96
C LYS A 147 -48.59 -10.73 -12.20
N GLY A 148 -49.77 -11.19 -12.65
CA GLY A 148 -50.58 -12.22 -11.99
C GLY A 148 -50.29 -13.67 -12.41
N ASP A 149 -49.59 -13.92 -13.52
CA ASP A 149 -49.41 -15.29 -14.05
C ASP A 149 -48.04 -15.89 -13.69
N GLU A 150 -47.79 -16.03 -12.38
CA GLU A 150 -46.50 -16.43 -11.82
C GLU A 150 -46.07 -17.88 -12.14
N ILE A 151 -47.01 -18.73 -12.60
CA ILE A 151 -46.75 -20.14 -12.87
C ILE A 151 -46.41 -20.40 -14.35
N ILE A 152 -47.01 -19.64 -15.28
CA ILE A 152 -46.67 -19.73 -16.72
C ILE A 152 -45.35 -18.98 -17.02
N GLY A 153 -45.03 -17.96 -16.23
CA GLY A 153 -43.79 -17.18 -16.34
C GLY A 153 -42.50 -17.99 -16.14
N LYS A 154 -42.51 -19.04 -15.29
CA LYS A 154 -41.30 -19.84 -15.01
C LYS A 154 -40.82 -20.63 -16.22
N GLY A 155 -41.74 -21.15 -17.06
CA GLY A 155 -41.39 -21.87 -18.28
C GLY A 155 -40.69 -20.96 -19.30
N ARG A 156 -41.23 -19.76 -19.53
CA ARG A 156 -40.64 -18.76 -20.44
C ARG A 156 -39.34 -18.18 -19.90
N LEU A 157 -39.21 -17.98 -18.58
CA LEU A 157 -37.97 -17.53 -17.95
C LEU A 157 -36.83 -18.55 -18.12
N ILE A 158 -37.14 -19.85 -18.08
CA ILE A 158 -36.16 -20.92 -18.34
C ILE A 158 -35.73 -20.92 -19.81
N GLU A 159 -36.65 -20.69 -20.73
CA GLU A 159 -36.36 -20.61 -22.16
C GLU A 159 -35.54 -19.37 -22.52
N GLU A 160 -35.80 -18.24 -21.86
CA GLU A 160 -35.07 -16.99 -22.06
C GLU A 160 -33.68 -17.02 -21.41
N LYS A 161 -33.53 -17.65 -20.23
CA LYS A 161 -32.21 -17.99 -19.67
C LYS A 161 -31.42 -18.91 -20.60
N ARG A 162 -32.06 -19.85 -21.30
CA ARG A 162 -31.40 -20.70 -22.31
C ARG A 162 -30.96 -19.87 -23.53
N LYS A 163 -31.74 -18.88 -23.97
CA LYS A 163 -31.33 -17.94 -25.04
C LYS A 163 -30.15 -17.07 -24.62
N LEU A 164 -30.20 -16.45 -23.45
CA LEU A 164 -29.10 -15.64 -22.91
C LEU A 164 -27.81 -16.47 -22.72
N ARG A 165 -27.95 -17.74 -22.30
CA ARG A 165 -26.79 -18.64 -22.22
C ARG A 165 -26.20 -18.96 -23.59
N LYS A 166 -27.03 -19.11 -24.62
CA LYS A 166 -26.57 -19.29 -26.01
C LYS A 166 -25.92 -18.01 -26.56
N GLU A 167 -26.44 -16.82 -26.27
CA GLU A 167 -25.81 -15.55 -26.63
C GLU A 167 -24.45 -15.41 -25.93
N TYR A 168 -24.38 -15.66 -24.63
CA TYR A 168 -23.12 -15.64 -23.88
C TYR A 168 -22.10 -16.67 -24.39
N GLU A 169 -22.55 -17.87 -24.78
CA GLU A 169 -21.68 -18.87 -25.41
C GLU A 169 -21.22 -18.46 -26.82
N THR A 170 -22.04 -17.69 -27.54
CA THR A 170 -21.68 -17.13 -28.86
C THR A 170 -20.66 -16.00 -28.68
N ASP A 171 -20.84 -15.14 -27.70
CA ASP A 171 -19.89 -14.08 -27.33
C ASP A 171 -18.56 -14.68 -26.85
N ARG A 172 -18.60 -15.72 -26.03
CA ARG A 172 -17.40 -16.43 -25.58
C ARG A 172 -16.65 -17.12 -26.73
N LYS A 173 -17.37 -17.61 -27.74
CA LYS A 173 -16.76 -18.15 -28.97
C LYS A 173 -16.14 -17.04 -29.80
N LEU A 174 -16.78 -15.88 -29.89
CA LEU A 174 -16.26 -14.71 -30.58
C LEU A 174 -14.97 -14.20 -29.90
N ASP A 175 -14.94 -14.13 -28.56
CA ASP A 175 -13.76 -13.75 -27.80
C ASP A 175 -12.60 -14.74 -28.05
N LYS A 176 -12.86 -16.04 -28.08
CA LYS A 176 -11.85 -17.07 -28.43
C LYS A 176 -11.36 -16.96 -29.88
N GLN A 177 -12.24 -16.61 -30.82
CA GLN A 177 -11.85 -16.37 -32.22
C GLN A 177 -11.01 -15.09 -32.35
N MET A 178 -11.30 -14.07 -31.55
CA MET A 178 -10.52 -12.83 -31.49
C MET A 178 -9.13 -13.08 -30.88
N GLU A 179 -9.03 -13.86 -29.80
CA GLU A 179 -7.74 -14.29 -29.23
C GLU A 179 -6.90 -15.10 -30.21
N ALA A 180 -7.53 -16.04 -30.93
CA ALA A 180 -6.84 -16.82 -31.95
C ALA A 180 -6.33 -15.94 -33.11
N GLY A 181 -7.15 -14.99 -33.59
CA GLY A 181 -6.73 -14.04 -34.63
C GLY A 181 -5.62 -13.09 -34.18
N LEU A 182 -5.61 -12.66 -32.92
CA LEU A 182 -4.51 -11.88 -32.33
C LEU A 182 -3.23 -12.71 -32.23
N ARG A 183 -3.30 -13.97 -31.79
CA ARG A 183 -2.14 -14.87 -31.75
C ARG A 183 -1.56 -15.13 -33.14
N GLU A 184 -2.40 -15.35 -34.16
CA GLU A 184 -1.94 -15.57 -35.54
C GLU A 184 -1.25 -14.31 -36.10
N LEU A 185 -1.84 -13.12 -35.92
CA LEU A 185 -1.23 -11.85 -36.31
C LEU A 185 0.12 -11.58 -35.63
N MET A 186 0.22 -11.90 -34.33
CA MET A 186 1.44 -11.70 -33.55
C MET A 186 2.53 -12.74 -33.87
N SER A 187 2.14 -13.99 -34.11
CA SER A 187 3.06 -15.05 -34.58
C SER A 187 3.69 -14.69 -35.93
N ASP A 188 2.90 -14.18 -36.86
CA ASP A 188 3.38 -13.70 -38.16
C ASP A 188 4.30 -12.47 -38.07
N LEU A 189 4.12 -11.62 -37.06
CA LEU A 189 5.00 -10.47 -36.74
C LEU A 189 6.36 -10.93 -36.22
N VAL A 190 6.40 -11.98 -35.39
CA VAL A 190 7.63 -12.55 -34.81
C VAL A 190 8.41 -13.40 -35.82
N VAL A 191 7.73 -14.11 -36.73
CA VAL A 191 8.42 -14.98 -37.71
C VAL A 191 9.14 -14.17 -38.82
N LYS A 192 8.73 -12.93 -39.10
CA LYS A 192 9.40 -12.07 -40.09
C LYS A 192 10.58 -11.25 -39.55
N SER A 193 10.73 -11.11 -38.23
CA SER A 193 11.94 -10.53 -37.62
C SER A 193 13.08 -11.54 -37.48
N VAL A 194 12.82 -12.84 -37.72
CA VAL A 194 13.79 -13.92 -37.55
C VAL A 194 13.91 -14.78 -38.82
N ARG A 195 14.17 -14.18 -40.00
CA ARG A 195 14.68 -14.94 -41.16
C ARG A 195 15.59 -14.12 -42.08
N ALA A 196 16.89 -14.22 -41.85
CA ALA A 196 17.91 -14.59 -42.85
C ALA A 196 19.22 -14.95 -42.14
N PRO A 197 19.73 -16.19 -42.23
CA PRO A 197 21.07 -16.51 -41.76
C PRO A 197 22.09 -16.10 -42.83
N GLY A 198 23.02 -15.23 -42.45
CA GLY A 198 24.24 -14.99 -43.21
C GLY A 198 24.21 -13.77 -44.12
N GLN A 199 24.23 -12.57 -43.54
CA GLN A 199 25.02 -11.46 -44.07
C GLN A 199 25.20 -10.41 -42.96
N LEU A 200 26.46 -10.10 -42.65
CA LEU A 200 26.84 -8.97 -41.80
C LEU A 200 26.42 -7.67 -42.51
N VAL A 201 25.21 -7.21 -42.26
CA VAL A 201 24.80 -5.85 -42.59
C VAL A 201 24.97 -5.02 -41.32
N ARG A 202 25.83 -4.00 -41.40
CA ARG A 202 25.97 -2.97 -40.37
C ARG A 202 24.56 -2.46 -40.01
N PRO A 203 24.23 -2.27 -38.71
CA PRO A 203 22.91 -1.78 -38.36
C PRO A 203 22.74 -0.37 -38.94
N GLU A 204 21.84 -0.28 -39.91
CA GLU A 204 21.29 0.97 -40.39
C GLU A 204 20.42 1.53 -39.26
N LYS A 205 20.67 2.80 -38.90
CA LYS A 205 19.96 3.54 -37.84
C LYS A 205 18.45 3.42 -38.02
N GLN A 206 17.80 2.58 -37.22
CA GLN A 206 16.36 2.60 -37.01
C GLN A 206 16.04 3.43 -35.75
N SER A 207 15.19 4.43 -35.95
CA SER A 207 14.57 5.32 -34.96
C SER A 207 13.83 4.52 -33.85
N GLY A 208 13.95 4.77 -32.54
CA GLY A 208 14.64 5.85 -31.82
C GLY A 208 14.68 5.62 -30.28
N PRO A 209 15.82 5.87 -29.59
CA PRO A 209 16.03 5.78 -28.11
C PRO A 209 15.42 6.92 -27.24
N ILE A 210 14.51 7.73 -27.77
CA ILE A 210 14.19 9.04 -27.18
C ILE A 210 13.08 8.97 -26.12
N ASP A 211 12.16 8.00 -26.19
CA ASP A 211 10.92 8.02 -25.39
C ASP A 211 11.07 7.39 -24.00
N PHE A 212 11.90 6.35 -23.83
CA PHE A 212 12.19 5.78 -22.50
C PHE A 212 13.14 6.66 -21.70
N ARG A 213 14.25 7.15 -22.30
CA ARG A 213 15.12 8.13 -21.64
C ARG A 213 14.32 9.33 -21.16
N LYS A 214 13.40 9.84 -21.99
CA LYS A 214 12.53 10.94 -21.61
C LYS A 214 11.56 10.57 -20.49
N LYS A 215 10.97 9.37 -20.50
CA LYS A 215 10.07 8.89 -19.42
C LYS A 215 10.79 8.57 -18.12
N PHE A 216 11.97 7.95 -18.18
CA PHE A 216 12.81 7.66 -17.01
C PHE A 216 13.41 8.93 -16.43
N GLN A 217 13.88 9.85 -17.28
CA GLN A 217 14.28 11.20 -16.85
C GLN A 217 13.08 11.99 -16.30
N GLN A 218 11.87 11.79 -16.84
CA GLN A 218 10.65 12.40 -16.34
C GLN A 218 10.24 11.77 -15.00
N GLU A 219 10.34 10.46 -14.79
CA GLU A 219 10.12 9.83 -13.48
C GLU A 219 11.19 10.23 -12.46
N LEU A 220 12.45 10.37 -12.87
CA LEU A 220 13.54 10.92 -12.05
C LEU A 220 13.28 12.40 -11.70
N ALA A 221 12.71 13.17 -12.62
CA ALA A 221 12.36 14.58 -12.40
C ALA A 221 11.13 14.73 -11.50
N ASP A 222 10.12 13.88 -11.70
CA ASP A 222 8.84 13.91 -10.99
C ASP A 222 8.94 13.26 -9.59
N ASN A 223 9.89 12.35 -9.38
CA ASN A 223 10.10 11.67 -8.10
C ASN A 223 11.37 12.16 -7.40
N SER A 224 11.20 13.09 -6.46
CA SER A 224 12.29 13.70 -5.69
C SER A 224 13.16 12.70 -4.91
N THR A 225 12.67 11.48 -4.70
CA THR A 225 13.32 10.42 -3.91
C THR A 225 13.97 9.34 -4.76
N LEU A 226 13.95 9.43 -6.10
CA LEU A 226 14.67 8.52 -6.99
C LEU A 226 15.91 9.22 -7.55
N PHE A 227 17.06 8.53 -7.57
CA PHE A 227 18.31 9.06 -8.13
C PHE A 227 19.02 7.97 -8.91
N TYR A 228 19.74 8.33 -9.96
CA TYR A 228 20.54 7.40 -10.73
C TYR A 228 22.00 7.83 -10.69
N ILE A 229 22.89 6.87 -10.43
CA ILE A 229 24.33 7.02 -10.56
C ILE A 229 24.83 5.99 -11.58
N GLU A 230 25.90 6.32 -12.28
CA GLU A 230 26.59 5.34 -13.10
C GLU A 230 27.30 4.33 -12.19
N GLU A 231 27.56 3.13 -12.70
CA GLU A 231 28.29 2.11 -11.93
C GLU A 231 29.68 2.65 -11.54
N PRO A 232 29.93 2.88 -10.23
CA PRO A 232 31.11 3.61 -9.79
C PRO A 232 32.36 2.76 -10.01
N GLN A 233 33.40 3.36 -10.57
CA GLN A 233 34.68 2.70 -10.83
C GLN A 233 35.62 2.76 -9.61
N SER A 234 35.30 3.61 -8.63
CA SER A 234 36.03 3.73 -7.37
C SER A 234 35.13 4.25 -6.24
N SER A 235 35.61 4.20 -4.99
CA SER A 235 34.89 4.78 -3.85
C SER A 235 34.82 6.31 -3.90
N GLU A 236 35.81 6.97 -4.50
CA GLU A 236 35.84 8.42 -4.69
C GLU A 236 34.80 8.85 -5.74
N ASP A 237 34.74 8.12 -6.85
CA ASP A 237 33.73 8.28 -7.91
C ASP A 237 32.29 8.08 -7.37
N PHE A 238 32.05 7.03 -6.58
CA PHE A 238 30.77 6.86 -5.89
C PHE A 238 30.43 8.06 -4.99
N LYS A 239 31.41 8.55 -4.23
CA LYS A 239 31.21 9.68 -3.32
C LYS A 239 30.90 10.97 -4.06
N GLU A 240 31.59 11.24 -5.15
CA GLU A 240 31.34 12.40 -6.02
C GLU A 240 29.95 12.33 -6.66
N GLN A 241 29.54 11.15 -7.16
CA GLN A 241 28.23 10.96 -7.78
C GLN A 241 27.07 11.04 -6.77
N ILE A 242 27.26 10.55 -5.55
CA ILE A 242 26.19 10.54 -4.53
C ILE A 242 26.04 11.86 -3.78
N GLN A 243 27.08 12.71 -3.77
CA GLN A 243 27.10 13.94 -2.98
C GLN A 243 25.93 14.89 -3.29
N PRO A 244 25.59 15.19 -4.56
CA PRO A 244 24.45 16.05 -4.88
C PRO A 244 23.11 15.50 -4.37
N PHE A 245 22.95 14.18 -4.38
CA PHE A 245 21.77 13.50 -3.85
C PHE A 245 21.72 13.56 -2.32
N GLN A 246 22.86 13.35 -1.65
CA GLN A 246 22.96 13.52 -0.20
C GLN A 246 22.65 14.96 0.21
N GLU A 247 23.12 15.95 -0.53
CA GLU A 247 22.81 17.36 -0.28
C GLU A 247 21.32 17.67 -0.51
N LYS A 248 20.71 17.06 -1.54
CA LYS A 248 19.26 17.16 -1.82
C LYS A 248 18.41 16.53 -0.71
N ILE A 249 18.78 15.34 -0.22
CA ILE A 249 18.03 14.65 0.86
C ILE A 249 18.29 15.26 2.23
N ARG A 250 19.52 15.69 2.50
CA ARG A 250 19.87 16.40 3.75
C ARG A 250 19.06 17.68 3.93
N SER A 251 18.41 18.21 2.88
CA SER A 251 17.76 19.53 2.89
C SER A 251 16.32 19.58 3.41
N ALA A 252 15.72 18.49 3.89
CA ALA A 252 14.53 18.61 4.76
C ALA A 252 14.46 17.45 5.75
N GLY A 253 15.28 17.50 6.81
CA GLY A 253 14.94 16.72 8.01
C GLY A 253 13.48 17.01 8.37
N MET A 254 12.73 15.98 8.77
CA MET A 254 11.29 16.11 9.01
C MET A 254 10.99 17.38 9.80
N SER A 255 10.11 18.21 9.23
CA SER A 255 9.65 19.42 9.90
C SER A 255 9.12 19.06 11.28
N ALA A 256 9.11 20.01 12.21
CA ALA A 256 8.55 19.77 13.54
C ALA A 256 7.12 19.20 13.46
N GLN A 257 6.33 19.67 12.50
CA GLN A 257 4.97 19.21 12.24
C GLN A 257 4.91 17.77 11.68
N GLU A 258 5.81 17.40 10.78
CA GLU A 258 5.88 16.02 10.26
C GLU A 258 6.34 15.04 11.34
N ARG A 259 7.35 15.40 12.14
CA ARG A 259 7.78 14.59 13.30
C ARG A 259 6.65 14.41 14.29
N GLN A 260 5.91 15.48 14.58
CA GLN A 260 4.74 15.43 15.45
C GLN A 260 3.64 14.51 14.88
N ARG A 261 3.31 14.64 13.59
CA ARG A 261 2.35 13.76 12.92
C ARG A 261 2.79 12.30 12.98
N GLN A 262 4.06 12.03 12.72
CA GLN A 262 4.59 10.66 12.74
C GLN A 262 4.59 10.10 14.16
N ALA A 263 4.98 10.88 15.17
CA ALA A 263 4.93 10.47 16.57
C ALA A 263 3.50 10.13 17.01
N ARG A 264 2.51 10.91 16.56
CA ARG A 264 1.10 10.62 16.82
C ARG A 264 0.63 9.32 16.16
N LEU A 265 0.96 9.11 14.88
CA LEU A 265 0.62 7.87 14.18
C LEU A 265 1.27 6.66 14.86
N ALA A 266 2.54 6.77 15.25
CA ALA A 266 3.23 5.72 15.99
C ALA A 266 2.53 5.41 17.33
N ALA A 267 2.15 6.44 18.11
CA ALA A 267 1.45 6.26 19.38
C ALA A 267 0.07 5.58 19.19
N ILE A 268 -0.69 5.96 18.16
CA ILE A 268 -1.97 5.32 17.81
C ILE A 268 -1.74 3.85 17.45
N THR A 269 -0.77 3.55 16.59
CA THR A 269 -0.46 2.16 16.20
C THR A 269 -0.03 1.32 17.39
N LEU A 270 0.81 1.85 18.28
CA LEU A 270 1.20 1.14 19.50
C LEU A 270 -0.01 0.90 20.42
N ALA A 271 -0.93 1.85 20.54
CA ALA A 271 -2.16 1.67 21.29
C ALA A 271 -3.05 0.56 20.68
N GLU A 272 -3.22 0.54 19.36
CA GLU A 272 -3.96 -0.52 18.65
C GLU A 272 -3.32 -1.90 18.80
N VAL A 273 -1.98 -1.97 18.71
CA VAL A 273 -1.23 -3.21 18.92
C VAL A 273 -1.41 -3.70 20.34
N GLY A 274 -1.21 -2.83 21.33
CA GLY A 274 -1.27 -3.16 22.74
C GLY A 274 -2.65 -3.62 23.19
N THR A 275 -3.70 -2.91 22.78
CA THR A 275 -5.09 -3.21 23.17
C THR A 275 -5.75 -4.30 22.31
N GLY A 276 -5.18 -4.61 21.15
CA GLY A 276 -5.76 -5.52 20.16
C GLY A 276 -5.28 -6.97 20.26
N LYS A 277 -5.69 -7.77 19.26
CA LYS A 277 -5.27 -9.17 19.08
C LYS A 277 -3.77 -9.31 18.77
N LEU A 278 -3.14 -8.22 18.35
CA LEU A 278 -1.74 -8.17 17.95
C LEU A 278 -0.76 -8.12 19.13
N SER A 279 -1.23 -7.81 20.34
CA SER A 279 -0.41 -7.75 21.56
C SER A 279 0.42 -9.00 21.83
N LYS A 280 -0.06 -10.18 21.44
CA LYS A 280 0.68 -11.45 21.58
C LYS A 280 1.79 -11.63 20.54
N VAL A 281 1.65 -11.00 19.38
CA VAL A 281 2.60 -11.11 18.26
C VAL A 281 3.65 -10.01 18.36
N PHE A 282 3.24 -8.82 18.80
CA PHE A 282 4.08 -7.64 18.96
C PHE A 282 3.99 -7.17 20.42
N PRO A 283 4.75 -7.82 21.34
CA PRO A 283 4.83 -7.41 22.74
C PRO A 283 5.34 -5.97 22.83
N LEU A 284 4.71 -5.15 23.68
CA LEU A 284 5.08 -3.75 23.87
C LEU A 284 6.13 -3.56 24.98
N GLU A 285 6.46 -4.61 25.72
CA GLU A 285 7.43 -4.59 26.82
C GLU A 285 8.80 -4.01 26.42
N PRO A 286 9.37 -4.32 25.22
CA PRO A 286 10.63 -3.70 24.79
C PRO A 286 10.54 -2.17 24.60
N GLU A 287 9.34 -1.64 24.35
CA GLU A 287 9.11 -0.22 24.04
C GLU A 287 8.74 0.61 25.28
N GLU A 288 8.80 0.03 26.48
CA GLU A 288 8.44 0.72 27.73
C GLU A 288 9.21 2.03 27.92
N ALA A 289 10.53 2.01 27.72
CA ALA A 289 11.37 3.20 27.87
C ALA A 289 10.98 4.31 26.87
N SER A 290 10.71 3.94 25.62
CA SER A 290 10.26 4.83 24.55
C SER A 290 8.90 5.47 24.88
N LEU A 291 7.96 4.68 25.41
CA LEU A 291 6.63 5.16 25.83
C LEU A 291 6.70 6.09 27.05
N LEU A 292 7.53 5.76 28.04
CA LEU A 292 7.77 6.63 29.20
C LEU A 292 8.36 7.98 28.75
N GLN A 293 9.32 7.98 27.83
CA GLN A 293 9.86 9.21 27.25
C GLN A 293 8.77 9.98 26.49
N ALA A 294 8.03 9.33 25.60
CA ALA A 294 6.97 9.94 24.80
C ALA A 294 5.85 10.57 25.64
N SER A 295 5.59 10.05 26.85
CA SER A 295 4.60 10.59 27.78
C SER A 295 4.91 12.02 28.29
N HIS A 296 6.07 12.59 27.96
CA HIS A 296 6.39 13.99 28.21
C HIS A 296 5.84 14.94 27.14
N ASN A 297 5.44 14.41 25.97
CA ASN A 297 4.85 15.21 24.90
C ASN A 297 3.32 15.26 25.05
N LEU A 298 2.80 16.40 25.50
CA LEU A 298 1.37 16.62 25.74
C LEU A 298 0.51 16.46 24.48
N GLU A 299 1.06 16.71 23.29
CA GLU A 299 0.31 16.68 22.04
C GLU A 299 -0.08 15.27 21.59
N ILE A 300 0.68 14.26 22.02
CA ILE A 300 0.43 12.84 21.72
C ILE A 300 0.07 12.04 22.98
N LEU A 301 -0.05 12.70 24.13
CA LEU A 301 -0.17 12.04 25.42
C LEU A 301 -1.40 11.13 25.50
N TYR A 302 -2.51 11.51 24.88
CA TYR A 302 -3.72 10.68 24.84
C TYR A 302 -3.46 9.27 24.26
N ASP A 303 -2.78 9.22 23.12
CA ASP A 303 -2.48 7.99 22.40
C ASP A 303 -1.41 7.17 23.17
N VAL A 304 -0.40 7.85 23.73
CA VAL A 304 0.63 7.24 24.56
C VAL A 304 0.04 6.62 25.85
N LEU A 305 -0.90 7.29 26.52
CA LEU A 305 -1.60 6.76 27.70
C LEU A 305 -2.34 5.46 27.37
N THR A 306 -2.96 5.39 26.19
CA THR A 306 -3.68 4.20 25.74
C THR A 306 -2.70 3.04 25.50
N ALA A 307 -1.57 3.30 24.84
CA ALA A 307 -0.51 2.29 24.67
C ALA A 307 0.11 1.84 25.99
N MET A 308 0.37 2.77 26.92
CA MET A 308 0.89 2.46 28.26
C MET A 308 -0.07 1.60 29.07
N SER A 309 -1.39 1.71 28.84
CA SER A 309 -2.41 1.01 29.64
C SER A 309 -2.25 -0.52 29.67
N VAL A 310 -1.62 -1.11 28.66
CA VAL A 310 -1.41 -2.56 28.56
C VAL A 310 -0.08 -3.04 29.14
N LEU A 311 0.74 -2.13 29.66
CA LEU A 311 2.03 -2.41 30.30
C LEU A 311 1.94 -2.24 31.82
N PRO A 312 1.59 -3.29 32.58
CA PRO A 312 1.40 -3.18 34.03
C PRO A 312 2.72 -3.22 34.81
N THR A 313 3.72 -2.47 34.38
CA THR A 313 5.02 -2.38 35.05
C THR A 313 5.00 -1.33 36.16
N PRO A 314 5.88 -1.43 37.17
CA PRO A 314 5.99 -0.40 38.20
C PRO A 314 6.27 1.00 37.62
N ALA A 315 7.14 1.12 36.61
CA ALA A 315 7.49 2.42 36.05
C ALA A 315 6.29 3.05 35.31
N VAL A 316 5.53 2.26 34.56
CA VAL A 316 4.30 2.73 33.89
C VAL A 316 3.22 3.13 34.90
N GLN A 317 2.95 2.31 35.93
CA GLN A 317 1.96 2.67 36.95
C GLN A 317 2.33 3.98 37.67
N ASN A 318 3.59 4.16 38.06
CA ASN A 318 4.04 5.39 38.70
C ASN A 318 3.97 6.59 37.76
N ARG A 319 4.27 6.42 36.47
CA ARG A 319 4.11 7.49 35.49
C ARG A 319 2.65 7.88 35.28
N LEU A 320 1.72 6.92 35.22
CA LEU A 320 0.29 7.21 35.15
C LEU A 320 -0.19 7.96 36.40
N ALA A 321 0.33 7.59 37.58
CA ALA A 321 0.04 8.30 38.83
C ALA A 321 0.57 9.74 38.80
N GLU A 322 1.81 9.96 38.35
CA GLU A 322 2.39 11.30 38.18
C GLU A 322 1.54 12.19 37.27
N ILE A 323 1.09 11.66 36.13
CA ILE A 323 0.24 12.38 35.18
C ILE A 323 -1.10 12.74 35.84
N SER A 324 -1.70 11.79 36.57
CA SER A 324 -2.99 11.99 37.25
C SER A 324 -2.94 13.12 38.28
N VAL A 325 -1.80 13.29 38.98
CA VAL A 325 -1.62 14.33 40.01
C VAL A 325 -1.07 15.66 39.49
N ASN A 326 -0.73 15.77 38.22
CA ASN A 326 -0.13 16.98 37.66
C ASN A 326 -1.22 17.98 37.23
N GLU A 327 -1.41 19.06 37.98
CA GLU A 327 -2.39 20.11 37.70
C GLU A 327 -2.13 20.90 36.40
N GLY A 328 -0.90 20.86 35.88
CA GLY A 328 -0.56 21.47 34.59
C GLY A 328 -1.04 20.67 33.37
N ILE A 329 -1.54 19.45 33.57
CA ILE A 329 -2.09 18.60 32.51
C ILE A 329 -3.62 18.77 32.46
N ALA A 330 -4.18 18.81 31.26
CA ALA A 330 -5.62 18.90 31.04
C ALA A 330 -6.38 17.81 31.82
N VAL A 331 -7.51 18.19 32.43
CA VAL A 331 -8.27 17.31 33.34
C VAL A 331 -8.71 16.01 32.66
N GLU A 332 -9.00 16.06 31.37
CA GLU A 332 -9.39 14.89 30.56
C GLU A 332 -8.26 13.85 30.49
N LEU A 333 -7.01 14.30 30.30
CA LEU A 333 -5.84 13.42 30.23
C LEU A 333 -5.49 12.85 31.61
N ARG A 334 -5.67 13.65 32.68
CA ARG A 334 -5.49 13.20 34.07
C ARG A 334 -6.51 12.13 34.44
N THR A 335 -7.77 12.32 34.07
CA THR A 335 -8.85 11.34 34.25
C THR A 335 -8.52 10.06 33.49
N LYS A 336 -8.12 10.16 32.22
CA LYS A 336 -7.72 9.00 31.41
C LYS A 336 -6.55 8.22 32.02
N ALA A 337 -5.52 8.91 32.50
CA ALA A 337 -4.39 8.29 33.18
C ALA A 337 -4.84 7.56 34.45
N THR A 338 -5.76 8.13 35.21
CA THR A 338 -6.33 7.53 36.43
C THR A 338 -7.14 6.27 36.12
N GLU A 339 -7.95 6.29 35.07
CA GLU A 339 -8.72 5.13 34.58
C GLU A 339 -7.80 3.99 34.15
N HIS A 340 -6.77 4.29 33.36
CA HIS A 340 -5.79 3.29 32.94
C HIS A 340 -5.02 2.72 34.12
N LEU A 341 -4.61 3.56 35.07
CA LEU A 341 -3.95 3.11 36.30
C LEU A 341 -4.85 2.17 37.12
N THR A 342 -6.15 2.51 37.23
CA THR A 342 -7.14 1.66 37.92
C THR A 342 -7.23 0.29 37.25
N SER A 343 -7.31 0.27 35.92
CA SER A 343 -7.32 -0.98 35.15
C SER A 343 -6.06 -1.82 35.40
N GLN A 344 -4.88 -1.19 35.42
CA GLN A 344 -3.62 -1.89 35.68
C GLN A 344 -3.53 -2.46 37.09
N VAL A 345 -3.96 -1.70 38.10
CA VAL A 345 -3.99 -2.17 39.49
C VAL A 345 -4.93 -3.37 39.64
N ASN A 346 -6.10 -3.33 38.99
CA ASN A 346 -7.04 -4.45 39.01
C ASN A 346 -6.51 -5.71 38.32
N GLN A 347 -5.74 -5.55 37.23
CA GLN A 347 -5.24 -6.68 36.45
C GLN A 347 -3.95 -7.30 37.02
N ALA A 348 -3.03 -6.47 37.52
CA ALA A 348 -1.67 -6.88 37.85
C ALA A 348 -1.24 -6.56 39.29
N GLY A 349 -2.14 -6.00 40.09
CA GLY A 349 -1.90 -5.56 41.46
C GLY A 349 -1.29 -4.16 41.55
N ASN A 350 -1.29 -3.64 42.78
CA ASN A 350 -0.71 -2.35 43.11
C ASN A 350 0.83 -2.42 43.13
N ARG A 351 1.49 -1.64 42.26
CA ARG A 351 2.95 -1.48 42.19
C ARG A 351 3.36 0.00 42.33
N LEU A 352 2.46 0.84 42.84
CA LEU A 352 2.71 2.25 43.07
C LEU A 352 3.67 2.46 44.23
N LEU A 353 4.48 3.51 44.13
CA LEU A 353 5.28 3.99 45.23
C LEU A 353 4.37 4.54 46.34
N PRO A 354 4.72 4.36 47.64
CA PRO A 354 3.91 4.87 48.74
C PRO A 354 3.61 6.37 48.66
N GLU A 355 4.56 7.15 48.15
CA GLU A 355 4.39 8.59 47.96
C GLU A 355 3.38 8.93 46.86
N ALA A 356 3.35 8.15 45.77
CA ALA A 356 2.35 8.31 44.72
C ALA A 356 0.94 8.05 45.26
N VAL A 357 0.77 7.02 46.09
CA VAL A 357 -0.52 6.71 46.75
C VAL A 357 -0.99 7.87 47.62
N ARG A 358 -0.10 8.45 48.45
CA ARG A 358 -0.44 9.62 49.29
C ARG A 358 -0.92 10.80 48.45
N ARG A 359 -0.21 11.14 47.38
CA ARG A 359 -0.56 12.25 46.49
C ARG A 359 -1.90 12.02 45.79
N LEU A 360 -2.18 10.79 45.34
CA LEU A 360 -3.47 10.42 44.75
C LEU A 360 -4.61 10.53 45.76
N THR A 361 -4.42 10.12 47.01
CA THR A 361 -5.41 10.28 48.08
C THR A 361 -5.71 11.75 48.35
N THR A 362 -4.67 12.58 48.53
CA THR A 362 -4.85 14.03 48.73
C THR A 362 -5.58 14.67 47.57
N LEU A 363 -5.27 14.28 46.34
CA LEU A 363 -5.98 14.78 45.17
C LEU A 363 -7.45 14.34 45.15
N ALA A 364 -7.77 13.10 45.52
CA ALA A 364 -9.15 12.60 45.55
C ALA A 364 -10.05 13.40 46.52
N ASP A 365 -9.46 13.90 47.61
CA ASP A 365 -10.16 14.72 48.61
C ASP A 365 -10.33 16.18 48.16
N THR A 366 -9.49 16.67 47.25
CA THR A 366 -9.40 18.10 46.87
C THR A 366 -9.83 18.39 45.43
N ALA A 367 -9.95 17.37 44.57
CA ALA A 367 -10.34 17.52 43.17
C ALA A 367 -11.76 18.11 43.06
N THR A 368 -11.88 19.19 42.30
CA THR A 368 -13.17 19.87 42.04
C THR A 368 -13.91 19.31 40.83
N ASP A 369 -13.20 18.66 39.90
CA ASP A 369 -13.81 18.04 38.72
C ASP A 369 -14.43 16.69 39.09
N GLU A 370 -15.74 16.54 38.85
CA GLU A 370 -16.50 15.35 39.24
C GLU A 370 -16.01 14.07 38.56
N LYS A 371 -15.56 14.16 37.29
CA LYS A 371 -15.09 12.98 36.55
C LYS A 371 -13.75 12.50 37.06
N LEU A 372 -12.81 13.42 37.27
CA LEU A 372 -11.52 13.10 37.85
C LEU A 372 -11.68 12.56 39.28
N GLN A 373 -12.52 13.18 40.10
CA GLN A 373 -12.82 12.72 41.45
C GLN A 373 -13.39 11.30 41.44
N SER A 374 -14.36 11.01 40.56
CA SER A 374 -14.94 9.67 40.41
C SER A 374 -13.89 8.63 40.01
N ALA A 375 -13.02 8.95 39.04
CA ALA A 375 -11.94 8.06 38.62
C ALA A 375 -10.93 7.80 39.77
N LEU A 376 -10.59 8.82 40.55
CA LEU A 376 -9.70 8.68 41.71
C LEU A 376 -10.32 7.81 42.81
N GLN A 377 -11.61 7.98 43.09
CA GLN A 377 -12.30 7.15 44.08
C GLN A 377 -12.36 5.68 43.64
N ALA A 378 -12.55 5.40 42.35
CA ALA A 378 -12.46 4.05 41.79
C ALA A 378 -11.05 3.47 41.98
N LEU A 379 -10.00 4.24 41.67
CA LEU A 379 -8.61 3.84 41.90
C LEU A 379 -8.34 3.52 43.37
N LEU A 380 -8.72 4.40 44.30
CA LEU A 380 -8.53 4.19 45.74
C LEU A 380 -9.30 2.95 46.24
N GLY A 381 -10.46 2.65 45.65
CA GLY A 381 -11.19 1.42 45.87
C GLY A 381 -10.37 0.18 45.47
N SER A 382 -9.75 0.22 44.30
CA SER A 382 -8.87 -0.84 43.76
C SER A 382 -7.55 -1.01 44.52
N LEU A 383 -7.07 0.03 45.21
CA LEU A 383 -5.82 -0.02 45.99
C LEU A 383 -6.01 -0.66 47.38
N LYS A 384 -7.24 -0.77 47.89
CA LYS A 384 -7.50 -1.45 49.15
C LYS A 384 -7.18 -2.94 48.99
N PRO A 385 -6.54 -3.57 50.00
CA PRO A 385 -6.22 -5.00 49.91
C PRO A 385 -7.51 -5.77 49.66
N SER A 386 -7.52 -6.55 48.57
CA SER A 386 -8.46 -7.65 48.44
C SER A 386 -8.34 -8.48 49.72
N GLY A 387 -9.44 -8.84 50.36
CA GLY A 387 -9.42 -9.59 51.63
C GLY A 387 -8.60 -10.89 51.61
N ALA A 388 -8.15 -11.33 50.43
CA ALA A 388 -7.20 -12.43 50.23
C ALA A 388 -5.75 -12.12 50.66
N ASP A 389 -5.32 -10.85 50.65
CA ASP A 389 -3.94 -10.45 51.02
C ASP A 389 -3.76 -10.20 52.52
N LEU A 390 -4.84 -10.21 53.30
CA LEU A 390 -4.83 -10.07 54.77
C LEU A 390 -4.77 -11.42 55.51
N VAL A 391 -4.70 -12.55 54.79
CA VAL A 391 -4.71 -13.91 55.35
C VAL A 391 -3.40 -14.67 55.09
N LYS A 392 -2.37 -14.01 54.56
CA LYS A 392 -0.99 -14.51 54.52
C LYS A 392 -0.10 -13.63 55.39
#